data_AF-A0A537BQJ4-F1
#
_entry.id   AF-A0A537BQJ4-F1
#
_cell.length_a   1.000
_cell.length_b   1.000
_cell.length_c   1.000
_cell.angle_alpha   90.00
_cell.angle_beta   90.00
_cell.angle_gamma   90.00
#
_symmetry.space_group_name_H-M   'P 1'
#
loop_
_entity.id
_entity.type
_entity.pdbx_description
1 polymer ?
#
loop_
_entity_poly.entity_id
_entity_poly.type
_entity_poly.pdbx_seq_one_letter_code
_entity_poly.pdbx_strand_id
1 'polypeptide(L)'
;DLLVRINRAGMPAGCEFLDVISPQYIGDLVSWGAIGARTTESQVHRELASGLSAPVGFKNGTDGNVRIAVDAVLAARQKHHFLSVHKSGQVAIVQTRGNDDCHIILRGGKQPNYDAASVQAACEELERAKLPQRLMIDCSHANAAKQYQRQADVAADIARQLAGGEKRIVGVMVESHLVEGRQELEPGEPLRFGQSITDACLGWDDSLQVLDALAQGVKQRRKHRK
;
A
#
# COMPACT_ATOMS: atom_id res chain seq x y z
N ASP A 1 7.69 -7.67 -19.10
CA ASP A 1 7.93 -6.59 -20.09
C ASP A 1 7.46 -5.22 -19.62
N LEU A 2 6.18 -5.01 -19.27
CA LEU A 2 5.67 -3.71 -18.80
C LEU A 2 6.49 -3.09 -17.67
N LEU A 3 6.76 -3.85 -16.60
CA LEU A 3 7.58 -3.40 -15.47
C LEU A 3 9.00 -2.99 -15.89
N VAL A 4 9.60 -3.67 -16.88
CA VAL A 4 10.92 -3.30 -17.42
C VAL A 4 10.85 -1.94 -18.11
N ARG A 5 9.82 -1.71 -18.93
CA ARG A 5 9.63 -0.43 -19.63
C ARG A 5 9.40 0.74 -18.65
N ILE A 6 8.59 0.52 -17.62
CA ILE A 6 8.35 1.53 -16.56
C ILE A 6 9.64 1.87 -15.83
N ASN A 7 10.40 0.87 -15.36
CA ASN A 7 11.67 1.10 -14.66
C ASN A 7 12.72 1.76 -15.57
N ARG A 8 12.80 1.39 -16.86
CA ARG A 8 13.70 2.05 -17.85
C ARG A 8 13.35 3.51 -18.11
N ALA A 9 12.09 3.90 -17.93
CA ALA A 9 11.67 5.30 -17.98
C ALA A 9 12.04 6.10 -16.72
N GLY A 10 12.68 5.47 -15.72
CA GLY A 10 13.07 6.10 -14.46
C GLY A 10 11.96 6.18 -13.41
N MET A 11 10.83 5.49 -13.62
CA MET A 11 9.72 5.46 -12.69
C MET A 11 9.73 4.16 -11.87
N PRO A 12 9.76 4.22 -10.52
CA PRO A 12 9.62 3.04 -9.67
C PRO A 12 8.22 2.40 -9.80
N ALA A 13 8.14 1.08 -9.62
CA ALA A 13 6.87 0.35 -9.64
C ALA A 13 6.55 -0.25 -8.27
N GLY A 14 5.30 -0.12 -7.83
CA GLY A 14 4.74 -0.85 -6.70
C GLY A 14 3.87 -2.02 -7.18
N CYS A 15 3.77 -3.09 -6.37
CA CYS A 15 2.94 -4.26 -6.71
C CYS A 15 2.32 -4.88 -5.45
N GLU A 16 1.10 -5.42 -5.57
CA GLU A 16 0.54 -6.32 -4.55
C GLU A 16 1.05 -7.74 -4.79
N PHE A 17 1.67 -8.34 -3.78
CA PHE A 17 2.13 -9.73 -3.84
C PHE A 17 1.06 -10.66 -3.28
N LEU A 18 0.12 -11.05 -4.15
CA LEU A 18 -1.01 -11.92 -3.81
C LEU A 18 -0.67 -13.41 -3.88
N ASP A 19 0.17 -13.81 -4.84
CA ASP A 19 0.60 -15.20 -4.96
C ASP A 19 2.09 -15.33 -4.61
N VAL A 20 2.50 -16.54 -4.22
CA VAL A 20 3.84 -16.80 -3.69
C VAL A 20 4.85 -17.27 -4.75
N ILE A 21 4.46 -17.26 -6.03
CA ILE A 21 5.28 -17.75 -7.14
C ILE A 21 5.71 -16.60 -8.06
N SER A 22 4.78 -15.70 -8.40
CA SER A 22 5.04 -14.51 -9.22
C SER A 22 6.17 -13.61 -8.72
N PRO A 23 6.50 -13.49 -7.41
CA PRO A 23 7.65 -12.73 -6.96
C PRO A 23 8.98 -13.19 -7.59
N GLN A 24 9.11 -14.47 -7.98
CA GLN A 24 10.32 -14.98 -8.67
C GLN A 24 10.50 -14.40 -10.08
N TYR A 25 9.41 -13.93 -10.70
CA TYR A 25 9.39 -13.42 -12.08
C TYR A 25 9.46 -11.89 -12.16
N ILE A 26 8.96 -11.19 -11.14
CA ILE A 26 8.82 -9.73 -11.16
C ILE A 26 9.46 -9.01 -9.97
N GLY A 27 9.85 -9.74 -8.92
CA GLY A 27 10.26 -9.14 -7.65
C GLY A 27 11.52 -8.27 -7.74
N ASP A 28 12.39 -8.52 -8.72
CA ASP A 28 13.56 -7.71 -9.03
C ASP A 28 13.24 -6.37 -9.71
N LEU A 29 11.99 -6.17 -10.15
CA LEU A 29 11.50 -4.96 -10.81
C LEU A 29 10.50 -4.15 -9.95
N VAL A 30 10.23 -4.60 -8.73
CA VAL A 30 9.28 -3.98 -7.80
C VAL A 30 10.05 -3.26 -6.70
N SER A 31 9.84 -1.94 -6.58
CA SER A 31 10.50 -1.10 -5.59
C SER A 31 9.76 -1.04 -4.25
N TRP A 32 8.49 -1.43 -4.22
CA TRP A 32 7.65 -1.47 -3.02
C TRP A 32 6.53 -2.49 -3.17
N GLY A 33 6.29 -3.32 -2.14
CA GLY A 33 5.27 -4.36 -2.14
C GLY A 33 4.09 -4.03 -1.22
N ALA A 34 2.89 -4.51 -1.57
CA ALA A 34 1.74 -4.56 -0.66
C ALA A 34 1.33 -6.01 -0.37
N ILE A 35 0.87 -6.27 0.85
CA ILE A 35 0.05 -7.44 1.18
C ILE A 35 -1.37 -6.97 1.47
N GLY A 36 -2.33 -7.52 0.73
CA GLY A 36 -3.74 -7.14 0.79
C GLY A 36 -4.38 -7.39 2.15
N ALA A 37 -5.51 -6.71 2.40
CA ALA A 37 -6.25 -6.79 3.66
C ALA A 37 -6.77 -8.21 3.96
N ARG A 38 -7.00 -9.03 2.92
CA ARG A 38 -7.47 -10.42 3.04
C ARG A 38 -6.36 -11.43 3.25
N THR A 39 -5.10 -11.05 2.99
CA THR A 39 -3.93 -11.93 3.09
C THR A 39 -2.93 -11.48 4.15
N THR A 40 -3.13 -10.32 4.77
CA THR A 40 -2.27 -9.82 5.87
C THR A 40 -2.26 -10.77 7.08
N GLU A 41 -3.34 -11.50 7.34
CA GLU A 41 -3.40 -12.52 8.39
C GLU A 41 -2.79 -13.87 7.96
N SER A 42 -2.55 -14.07 6.66
CA SER A 42 -2.01 -15.32 6.13
C SER A 42 -0.53 -15.46 6.48
N GLN A 43 -0.21 -16.54 7.20
CA GLN A 43 1.17 -16.89 7.54
C GLN A 43 2.07 -17.01 6.30
N VAL A 44 1.57 -17.61 5.23
CA VAL A 44 2.31 -17.79 3.96
C VAL A 44 2.72 -16.43 3.36
N HIS A 45 1.89 -15.39 3.49
CA HIS A 45 2.21 -14.06 3.00
C HIS A 45 3.18 -13.30 3.91
N ARG A 46 3.11 -13.54 5.22
CA ARG A 46 4.08 -13.01 6.20
C ARG A 46 5.48 -13.61 5.97
N GLU A 47 5.52 -14.91 5.71
CA GLU A 47 6.72 -15.65 5.30
C GLU A 47 7.28 -15.10 3.98
N LEU A 48 6.44 -14.93 2.95
CA LEU A 48 6.85 -14.32 1.69
C LEU A 48 7.47 -12.94 1.91
N ALA A 49 6.76 -12.05 2.61
CA ALA A 49 7.20 -10.68 2.85
C ALA A 49 8.55 -10.60 3.59
N SER A 50 8.84 -11.56 4.46
CA SER A 50 10.13 -11.66 5.16
C SER A 50 11.33 -11.93 4.24
N GLY A 51 11.08 -12.42 3.03
CA GLY A 51 12.09 -12.72 2.01
C GLY A 51 12.12 -11.76 0.82
N LEU A 52 11.17 -10.82 0.73
CA LEU A 52 11.14 -9.83 -0.35
C LEU A 52 12.28 -8.82 -0.19
N SER A 53 12.90 -8.47 -1.32
CA SER A 53 14.04 -7.53 -1.38
C SER A 53 13.60 -6.06 -1.50
N ALA A 54 12.35 -5.76 -1.12
CA ALA A 54 11.76 -4.42 -1.17
C ALA A 54 10.97 -4.15 0.13
N PRO A 55 10.73 -2.87 0.49
CA PRO A 55 9.81 -2.51 1.57
C PRO A 55 8.41 -3.08 1.31
N VAL A 56 7.72 -3.50 2.38
CA VAL A 56 6.39 -4.13 2.27
C VAL A 56 5.38 -3.45 3.20
N GLY A 57 4.27 -3.00 2.63
CA GLY A 57 3.13 -2.47 3.39
C GLY A 57 2.05 -3.54 3.62
N PHE A 58 1.61 -3.71 4.87
CA PHE A 58 0.51 -4.61 5.24
C PHE A 58 -0.78 -3.82 5.48
N LYS A 59 -1.83 -4.09 4.71
CA LYS A 59 -3.15 -3.46 4.90
C LYS A 59 -3.81 -3.95 6.19
N ASN A 60 -4.45 -3.05 6.95
CA ASN A 60 -5.30 -3.47 8.07
C ASN A 60 -6.44 -4.40 7.60
N GLY A 61 -7.01 -5.18 8.53
CA GLY A 61 -8.11 -6.10 8.24
C GLY A 61 -9.32 -5.39 7.63
N THR A 62 -10.14 -6.11 6.86
CA THR A 62 -11.30 -5.54 6.16
C THR A 62 -12.38 -4.96 7.08
N ASP A 63 -12.37 -5.36 8.36
CA ASP A 63 -13.22 -4.84 9.43
C ASP A 63 -12.67 -3.54 10.07
N GLY A 64 -11.41 -3.19 9.79
CA GLY A 64 -10.70 -2.05 10.37
C GLY A 64 -9.62 -2.45 11.38
N ASN A 65 -9.42 -3.73 11.66
CA ASN A 65 -8.49 -4.19 12.69
C ASN A 65 -7.02 -3.95 12.29
N VAL A 66 -6.40 -2.96 12.92
CA VAL A 66 -4.99 -2.58 12.72
C VAL A 66 -4.03 -3.61 13.29
N ARG A 67 -4.42 -4.33 14.35
CA ARG A 67 -3.56 -5.30 15.04
C ARG A 67 -3.11 -6.44 14.12
N ILE A 68 -3.96 -6.85 13.19
CA ILE A 68 -3.61 -7.88 12.18
C ILE A 68 -2.39 -7.45 11.34
N ALA A 69 -2.34 -6.17 10.95
CA ALA A 69 -1.21 -5.62 10.20
C ALA A 69 0.03 -5.44 11.09
N VAL A 70 -0.13 -5.05 12.36
CA VAL A 70 0.96 -4.96 13.34
C VAL A 70 1.61 -6.33 13.55
N ASP A 71 0.82 -7.37 13.76
CA ASP A 71 1.29 -8.75 13.93
C ASP A 71 1.99 -9.26 12.66
N ALA A 72 1.49 -8.87 11.48
CA ALA A 72 2.11 -9.20 10.21
C ALA A 72 3.49 -8.52 10.03
N VAL A 73 3.62 -7.25 10.41
CA VAL A 73 4.91 -6.55 10.43
C VAL A 73 5.88 -7.23 11.40
N LEU A 74 5.46 -7.60 12.61
CA LEU A 74 6.29 -8.33 13.56
C LEU A 74 6.77 -9.66 13.00
N ALA A 75 5.87 -10.43 12.37
CA ALA A 75 6.19 -11.72 11.78
C ALA A 75 7.17 -11.58 10.60
N ALA A 76 6.93 -10.65 9.68
CA ALA A 76 7.77 -10.44 8.50
C ALA A 76 9.20 -9.99 8.85
N ARG A 77 9.39 -9.34 10.01
CA ARG A 77 10.71 -8.97 10.53
C ARG A 77 11.54 -10.16 11.03
N GLN A 78 10.92 -11.33 11.23
CA GLN A 78 11.62 -12.54 11.68
C GLN A 78 12.14 -13.37 10.50
N LYS A 79 13.12 -14.24 10.81
CA LYS A 79 13.56 -15.29 9.89
C LYS A 79 12.49 -16.36 9.79
N HIS A 80 12.23 -16.85 8.58
CA HIS A 80 11.32 -17.97 8.33
C HIS A 80 12.01 -19.07 7.52
N HIS A 81 11.43 -20.27 7.61
CA HIS A 81 11.76 -21.42 6.77
C HIS A 81 10.46 -21.97 6.17
N PHE A 82 10.34 -21.97 4.84
CA PHE A 82 9.12 -22.41 4.16
C PHE A 82 9.40 -23.00 2.78
N LEU A 83 8.41 -23.69 2.22
CA LEU A 83 8.47 -24.23 0.87
C LEU A 83 8.10 -23.15 -0.15
N SER A 84 8.95 -22.97 -1.16
CA SER A 84 8.72 -22.04 -2.26
C SER A 84 9.31 -22.58 -3.56
N VAL A 85 9.32 -21.76 -4.60
CA VAL A 85 9.83 -22.12 -5.93
C VAL A 85 11.12 -21.35 -6.20
N HIS A 86 12.17 -22.05 -6.60
CA HIS A 86 13.43 -21.47 -7.06
C HIS A 86 13.27 -20.86 -8.46
N LYS A 87 14.17 -19.96 -8.87
CA LYS A 87 14.16 -19.35 -10.22
C LYS A 87 14.23 -20.38 -11.38
N SER A 88 14.68 -21.60 -11.10
CA SER A 88 14.65 -22.72 -12.05
C SER A 88 13.30 -23.42 -12.18
N GLY A 89 12.28 -23.01 -11.41
CA GLY A 89 10.95 -23.63 -11.38
C GLY A 89 10.84 -24.85 -10.44
N GLN A 90 11.90 -25.22 -9.73
CA GLN A 90 11.90 -26.34 -8.80
C GLN A 90 11.43 -25.92 -7.40
N VAL A 91 10.70 -26.81 -6.71
CA VAL A 91 10.33 -26.61 -5.31
C VAL A 91 11.58 -26.71 -4.43
N ALA A 92 11.73 -25.76 -3.51
CA ALA A 92 12.87 -25.69 -2.60
C ALA A 92 12.43 -25.23 -1.21
N ILE A 93 13.24 -25.54 -0.19
CA ILE A 93 13.15 -24.92 1.13
C ILE A 93 13.87 -23.59 1.05
N VAL A 94 13.18 -22.50 1.39
CA VAL A 94 13.72 -21.15 1.46
C VAL A 94 13.91 -20.75 2.91
N GLN A 95 15.03 -20.12 3.20
CA GLN A 95 15.29 -19.44 4.46
C GLN A 95 15.37 -17.93 4.21
N THR A 96 14.63 -17.16 4.99
CA THR A 96 14.64 -15.69 4.89
C THR A 96 15.41 -15.05 6.04
N ARG A 97 15.80 -13.79 5.85
CA ARG A 97 16.51 -13.00 6.86
C ARG A 97 15.59 -12.17 7.76
N GLY A 98 14.30 -12.09 7.40
CA GLY A 98 13.40 -11.06 7.90
C GLY A 98 13.50 -9.77 7.08
N ASN A 99 12.43 -9.00 7.09
CA ASN A 99 12.31 -7.72 6.41
C ASN A 99 12.02 -6.60 7.41
N ASP A 100 13.02 -5.77 7.67
CA ASP A 100 12.92 -4.64 8.61
C ASP A 100 12.18 -3.43 8.03
N ASP A 101 11.97 -3.41 6.70
CA ASP A 101 11.34 -2.31 5.96
C ASP A 101 9.84 -2.53 5.75
N CYS A 102 9.20 -3.19 6.71
CA CYS A 102 7.75 -3.35 6.75
C CYS A 102 7.04 -2.19 7.49
N HIS A 103 5.83 -1.85 7.05
CA HIS A 103 4.96 -0.85 7.68
C HIS A 103 3.48 -1.24 7.51
N ILE A 104 2.60 -0.58 8.27
CA ILE A 104 1.15 -0.77 8.15
C ILE A 104 0.56 0.21 7.11
N ILE A 105 -0.56 -0.20 6.51
CA ILE A 105 -1.38 0.63 5.62
C ILE A 105 -2.79 0.73 6.21
N LEU A 106 -3.22 1.95 6.53
CA LEU A 106 -4.58 2.26 6.97
C LEU A 106 -5.47 2.44 5.73
N ARG A 107 -6.46 1.56 5.56
CA ARG A 107 -7.33 1.49 4.37
C ARG A 107 -8.83 1.53 4.66
N GLY A 108 -9.17 1.89 5.90
CA GLY A 108 -10.51 1.86 6.46
C GLY A 108 -10.95 0.45 6.87
N GLY A 109 -12.22 0.34 7.25
CA GLY A 109 -12.88 -0.91 7.61
C GLY A 109 -14.39 -0.72 7.59
N LYS A 110 -15.06 -0.99 8.72
CA LYS A 110 -16.46 -0.57 8.91
C LYS A 110 -16.62 0.95 8.89
N GLN A 111 -15.58 1.68 9.29
CA GLN A 111 -15.48 3.13 9.21
C GLN A 111 -14.14 3.50 8.54
N PRO A 112 -14.04 4.69 7.91
CA PRO A 112 -12.75 5.25 7.53
C PRO A 112 -11.80 5.38 8.74
N ASN A 113 -10.49 5.27 8.50
CA ASN A 113 -9.46 5.35 9.54
C ASN A 113 -8.26 6.21 9.13
N TYR A 114 -8.50 7.29 8.38
CA TYR A 114 -7.46 8.21 7.91
C TYR A 114 -7.28 9.46 8.78
N ASP A 115 -8.24 9.76 9.66
CA ASP A 115 -8.24 10.95 10.51
C ASP A 115 -7.13 10.91 11.58
N ALA A 116 -6.87 12.06 12.21
CA ALA A 116 -5.80 12.19 13.19
C ALA A 116 -5.97 11.28 14.42
N ALA A 117 -7.21 10.98 14.85
CA ALA A 117 -7.44 10.09 15.98
C ALA A 117 -7.16 8.63 15.59
N SER A 118 -7.54 8.23 14.38
CA SER A 118 -7.20 6.93 13.81
C SER A 118 -5.69 6.74 13.64
N VAL A 119 -4.98 7.77 13.16
CA VAL A 119 -3.51 7.78 13.06
C VAL A 119 -2.86 7.63 14.43
N GLN A 120 -3.33 8.39 15.42
CA GLN A 120 -2.85 8.30 16.80
C GLN A 120 -3.03 6.89 17.38
N ALA A 121 -4.24 6.33 17.27
CA ALA A 121 -4.53 4.99 17.77
C ALA A 121 -3.66 3.91 17.09
N ALA A 122 -3.47 3.99 15.78
CA ALA A 122 -2.59 3.08 15.05
C ALA A 122 -1.12 3.19 15.49
N CYS A 123 -0.64 4.41 15.75
CA CYS A 123 0.71 4.63 16.25
C CYS A 123 0.91 4.11 17.68
N GLU A 124 -0.10 4.17 18.54
CA GLU A 124 -0.05 3.56 19.87
C GLU A 124 0.04 2.03 19.80
N GLU A 125 -0.66 1.37 18.87
CA GLU A 125 -0.50 -0.09 18.65
C GLU A 125 0.92 -0.44 18.19
N LEU A 126 1.49 0.36 17.27
CA LEU A 126 2.88 0.19 16.83
C LEU A 126 3.87 0.36 18.00
N GLU A 127 3.65 1.37 18.85
CA GLU A 127 4.49 1.61 20.03
C GLU A 127 4.42 0.47 21.05
N ARG A 128 3.21 -0.04 21.36
CA ARG A 128 3.04 -1.20 22.24
C ARG A 128 3.75 -2.44 21.70
N ALA A 129 3.77 -2.60 20.38
CA ALA A 129 4.50 -3.65 19.68
C ALA A 129 6.02 -3.37 19.53
N LYS A 130 6.52 -2.24 20.03
CA LYS A 130 7.92 -1.77 19.90
C LYS A 130 8.38 -1.63 18.45
N LEU A 131 7.45 -1.26 17.56
CA LEU A 131 7.72 -0.95 16.16
C LEU A 131 7.86 0.56 15.93
N PRO A 132 8.58 0.99 14.88
CA PRO A 132 8.58 2.39 14.47
C PRO A 132 7.16 2.87 14.15
N GLN A 133 6.78 4.03 14.69
CA GLN A 133 5.48 4.67 14.43
C GLN A 133 5.46 5.29 13.02
N ARG A 134 5.43 4.44 11.99
CA ARG A 134 5.41 4.83 10.57
C ARG A 134 4.28 4.10 9.87
N LEU A 135 3.37 4.84 9.24
CA LEU A 135 2.24 4.28 8.53
C LEU A 135 2.01 4.95 7.17
N MET A 136 1.37 4.20 6.29
CA MET A 136 0.82 4.67 5.02
C MET A 136 -0.71 4.76 5.14
N ILE A 137 -1.34 5.70 4.43
CA ILE A 137 -2.80 5.80 4.36
C ILE A 137 -3.27 5.59 2.92
N ASP A 138 -4.14 4.61 2.70
CA ASP A 138 -4.85 4.37 1.44
C ASP A 138 -6.06 5.30 1.35
N CYS A 139 -6.07 6.18 0.36
CA CYS A 139 -7.12 7.17 0.17
C CYS A 139 -8.41 6.55 -0.40
N SER A 140 -8.31 5.36 -1.01
CA SER A 140 -9.41 4.68 -1.71
C SER A 140 -10.18 3.76 -0.76
N HIS A 141 -10.79 2.71 -1.31
CA HIS A 141 -11.37 1.59 -0.59
C HIS A 141 -12.35 2.03 0.51
N ALA A 142 -12.18 1.52 1.75
CA ALA A 142 -13.10 1.83 2.84
C ALA A 142 -12.89 3.25 3.40
N ASN A 143 -11.73 3.86 3.18
CA ASN A 143 -11.52 5.28 3.50
C ASN A 143 -12.34 6.21 2.59
N ALA A 144 -12.46 5.86 1.32
CA ALA A 144 -13.34 6.55 0.37
C ALA A 144 -14.80 6.05 0.38
N ALA A 145 -15.17 5.11 1.27
CA ALA A 145 -16.46 4.41 1.23
C ALA A 145 -16.81 3.85 -0.17
N LYS A 146 -15.79 3.40 -0.92
CA LYS A 146 -15.87 2.94 -2.32
C LYS A 146 -16.39 3.98 -3.32
N GLN A 147 -16.31 5.27 -2.99
CA GLN A 147 -16.65 6.38 -3.89
C GLN A 147 -15.35 7.06 -4.31
N TYR A 148 -14.89 6.79 -5.53
CA TYR A 148 -13.54 7.19 -5.97
C TYR A 148 -13.27 8.69 -5.85
N GLN A 149 -14.28 9.55 -5.98
CA GLN A 149 -14.16 11.00 -5.84
C GLN A 149 -13.75 11.42 -4.42
N ARG A 150 -14.17 10.65 -3.39
CA ARG A 150 -13.85 10.93 -1.99
C ARG A 150 -12.37 10.72 -1.65
N GLN A 151 -11.59 10.12 -2.55
CA GLN A 151 -10.13 10.05 -2.41
C GLN A 151 -9.51 11.46 -2.30
N ALA A 152 -10.07 12.46 -3.00
CA ALA A 152 -9.62 13.84 -2.92
C ALA A 152 -9.84 14.44 -1.51
N ASP A 153 -10.98 14.15 -0.89
CA ASP A 153 -11.29 14.60 0.48
C ASP A 153 -10.34 13.96 1.50
N VAL A 154 -10.07 12.65 1.34
CA VAL A 154 -9.13 11.92 2.19
C VAL A 154 -7.72 12.48 2.04
N ALA A 155 -7.26 12.71 0.81
CA ALA A 155 -5.96 13.30 0.53
C ALA A 155 -5.83 14.73 1.09
N ALA A 156 -6.89 15.54 1.00
CA ALA A 156 -6.92 16.88 1.57
C ALA A 156 -6.82 16.85 3.11
N ASP A 157 -7.44 15.87 3.77
CA ASP A 157 -7.30 15.67 5.21
C ASP A 157 -5.88 15.28 5.62
N ILE A 158 -5.30 14.31 4.91
CA ILE A 158 -3.91 13.91 5.11
C ILE A 158 -2.98 15.10 4.91
N ALA A 159 -3.18 15.90 3.86
CA ALA A 159 -2.40 17.10 3.60
C ALA A 159 -2.47 18.11 4.76
N ARG A 160 -3.64 18.29 5.39
CA ARG A 160 -3.79 19.12 6.60
C ARG A 160 -3.04 18.54 7.80
N GLN A 161 -3.11 17.24 8.04
CA GLN A 161 -2.34 16.58 9.11
C GLN A 161 -0.83 16.75 8.90
N LEU A 162 -0.35 16.54 7.67
CA LEU A 162 1.04 16.78 7.29
C LEU A 162 1.43 18.23 7.54
N ALA A 163 0.63 19.19 7.08
CA ALA A 163 0.86 20.61 7.29
C ALA A 163 0.88 20.99 8.78
N GLY A 164 0.08 20.31 9.62
CA GLY A 164 0.09 20.45 11.07
C GLY A 164 1.30 19.84 11.78
N GLY A 165 2.22 19.21 11.04
CA GLY A 165 3.46 18.67 11.57
C GLY A 165 3.48 17.17 11.82
N GLU A 166 2.45 16.42 11.40
CA GLU A 166 2.40 14.95 11.57
C GLU A 166 3.55 14.26 10.81
N LYS A 167 4.48 13.63 11.54
CA LYS A 167 5.70 13.00 11.00
C LYS A 167 5.53 11.49 10.75
N ARG A 168 4.53 10.87 11.36
CA ARG A 168 4.31 9.41 11.37
C ARG A 168 3.65 8.89 10.10
N ILE A 169 2.94 9.77 9.36
CA ILE A 169 2.46 9.49 8.01
C ILE A 169 3.64 9.59 7.03
N VAL A 170 4.09 8.44 6.54
CA VAL A 170 5.27 8.30 5.66
C VAL A 170 4.91 8.08 4.19
N GLY A 171 3.65 7.75 3.90
CA GLY A 171 3.19 7.55 2.53
C GLY A 171 1.67 7.61 2.40
N VAL A 172 1.21 7.70 1.16
CA VAL A 172 -0.21 7.55 0.81
C VAL A 172 -0.35 6.61 -0.39
N MET A 173 -1.51 5.99 -0.54
CA MET A 173 -1.90 5.20 -1.71
C MET A 173 -3.16 5.82 -2.32
N VAL A 174 -3.20 5.95 -3.65
CA VAL A 174 -4.29 6.56 -4.41
C VAL A 174 -4.56 5.70 -5.63
N GLU A 175 -5.83 5.44 -5.93
CA GLU A 175 -6.26 4.75 -7.14
C GLU A 175 -6.64 5.77 -8.20
N SER A 176 -5.79 5.87 -9.23
CA SER A 176 -5.90 6.82 -10.33
C SER A 176 -5.65 6.15 -11.67
N HIS A 177 -6.27 6.69 -12.71
CA HIS A 177 -6.04 6.26 -14.09
C HIS A 177 -6.20 7.47 -15.03
N LEU A 178 -5.89 7.29 -16.32
CA LEU A 178 -6.05 8.34 -17.33
C LEU A 178 -7.50 8.87 -17.41
N VAL A 179 -8.47 7.97 -17.31
CA VAL A 179 -9.91 8.24 -17.31
C VAL A 179 -10.49 7.78 -15.98
N GLU A 180 -11.32 8.63 -15.38
CA GLU A 180 -11.98 8.37 -14.10
C GLU A 180 -13.01 7.23 -14.16
N GLY A 181 -13.42 6.77 -12.97
CA GLY A 181 -14.43 5.75 -12.81
C GLY A 181 -13.92 4.35 -13.14
N ARG A 182 -14.85 3.48 -13.52
CA ARG A 182 -14.60 2.11 -13.99
C ARG A 182 -15.53 1.77 -15.14
N GLN A 183 -15.17 0.72 -15.88
CA GLN A 183 -16.00 0.07 -16.88
C GLN A 183 -16.11 -1.42 -16.57
N GLU A 184 -17.17 -2.07 -17.04
CA GLU A 184 -17.33 -3.52 -16.93
C GLU A 184 -16.62 -4.22 -18.10
N LEU A 185 -16.08 -5.40 -17.83
CA LEU A 185 -15.49 -6.25 -18.87
C LEU A 185 -16.58 -7.12 -19.48
N GLU A 186 -17.24 -6.62 -20.53
CA GLU A 186 -18.30 -7.32 -21.24
C GLU A 186 -17.78 -7.96 -22.53
N PRO A 187 -18.05 -9.26 -22.79
CA PRO A 187 -17.59 -9.91 -24.01
C PRO A 187 -18.12 -9.23 -25.28
N GLY A 188 -17.21 -8.83 -26.17
CA GLY A 188 -17.55 -8.22 -27.46
C GLY A 188 -17.68 -6.70 -27.44
N GLU A 189 -17.72 -6.07 -26.26
CA GLU A 189 -17.77 -4.62 -26.13
C GLU A 189 -16.35 -4.00 -26.13
N PRO A 190 -16.10 -2.94 -26.91
CA PRO A 190 -14.80 -2.29 -26.92
C PRO A 190 -14.56 -1.54 -25.60
N LEU A 191 -13.41 -1.80 -24.98
CA LEU A 191 -13.01 -1.10 -23.76
C LEU A 191 -12.60 0.34 -24.08
N ARG A 192 -13.04 1.28 -23.23
CA ARG A 192 -12.53 2.65 -23.21
C ARG A 192 -11.07 2.63 -22.78
N PHE A 193 -10.20 3.12 -23.65
CA PHE A 193 -8.79 3.26 -23.35
C PHE A 193 -8.59 4.11 -22.09
N GLY A 194 -7.73 3.63 -21.19
CA GLY A 194 -7.34 4.39 -20.01
C GLY A 194 -8.38 4.45 -18.88
N GLN A 195 -9.42 3.62 -18.90
CA GLN A 195 -10.40 3.50 -17.82
C GLN A 195 -10.29 2.13 -17.11
N SER A 196 -10.34 2.13 -15.79
CA SER A 196 -10.20 0.90 -14.97
C SER A 196 -11.29 -0.13 -15.26
N ILE A 197 -10.95 -1.42 -15.24
CA ILE A 197 -11.92 -2.53 -15.31
C ILE A 197 -12.20 -3.17 -13.93
N THR A 198 -11.57 -2.67 -12.87
CA THR A 198 -11.71 -3.16 -11.49
C THR A 198 -12.39 -2.11 -10.62
N ASP A 199 -11.72 -1.59 -9.59
CA ASP A 199 -12.23 -0.51 -8.77
C ASP A 199 -12.18 0.82 -9.53
N ALA A 200 -13.08 1.74 -9.18
CA ALA A 200 -13.18 3.04 -9.81
C ALA A 200 -12.02 3.94 -9.38
N CYS A 201 -11.40 4.63 -10.35
CA CYS A 201 -10.23 5.47 -10.12
C CYS A 201 -10.54 6.96 -10.29
N LEU A 202 -9.73 7.82 -9.67
CA LEU A 202 -9.65 9.23 -10.07
C LEU A 202 -9.15 9.36 -11.51
N GLY A 203 -9.61 10.39 -12.21
CA GLY A 203 -9.05 10.78 -13.51
C GLY A 203 -7.71 11.50 -13.38
N TRP A 204 -7.09 11.79 -14.53
CA TRP A 204 -5.77 12.43 -14.57
C TRP A 204 -5.74 13.80 -13.88
N ASP A 205 -6.72 14.65 -14.13
CA ASP A 205 -6.73 16.03 -13.60
C ASP A 205 -6.89 16.04 -12.07
N ASP A 206 -7.79 15.21 -11.53
CA ASP A 206 -7.94 15.06 -10.07
C ASP A 206 -6.68 14.46 -9.43
N SER A 207 -5.99 13.57 -10.14
CA SER A 207 -4.74 12.99 -9.68
C SER A 207 -3.65 14.05 -9.51
N LEU A 208 -3.55 15.00 -10.46
CA LEU A 208 -2.64 16.14 -10.35
C LEU A 208 -2.98 17.02 -9.14
N GLN A 209 -4.27 17.31 -8.93
CA GLN A 209 -4.71 18.12 -7.78
C GLN A 209 -4.39 17.45 -6.44
N VAL A 210 -4.61 16.14 -6.34
CA VAL A 210 -4.27 15.34 -5.15
C VAL A 210 -2.76 15.38 -4.89
N LEU A 211 -1.93 15.17 -5.92
CA LEU A 211 -0.48 15.22 -5.80
C LEU A 211 0.01 16.61 -5.35
N ASP A 212 -0.56 17.68 -5.91
CA ASP A 212 -0.23 19.05 -5.53
C ASP A 212 -0.60 19.35 -4.07
N ALA A 213 -1.81 18.96 -3.64
CA ALA A 213 -2.25 19.16 -2.26
C ALA A 213 -1.31 18.45 -1.25
N LEU A 214 -0.95 17.19 -1.53
CA LEU A 214 -0.02 16.43 -0.71
C LEU A 214 1.39 17.05 -0.71
N ALA A 215 1.88 17.49 -1.87
CA ALA A 215 3.17 18.16 -1.99
C ALA A 215 3.22 19.46 -1.17
N GLN A 216 2.13 20.25 -1.16
CA GLN A 216 2.02 21.43 -0.29
C GLN A 216 2.00 21.06 1.19
N GLY A 217 1.24 20.03 1.58
CA GLY A 217 1.24 19.51 2.95
C GLY A 217 2.64 19.14 3.43
N VAL A 218 3.41 18.44 2.59
CA VAL A 218 4.82 18.09 2.87
C VAL A 218 5.71 19.34 3.00
N LYS A 219 5.56 20.34 2.12
CA LYS A 219 6.33 21.59 2.21
C LYS A 219 6.06 22.32 3.52
N GLN A 220 4.81 22.41 3.96
CA GLN A 220 4.46 23.02 5.24
C GLN A 220 5.01 22.21 6.42
N ARG A 221 4.89 20.87 6.39
CA ARG A 221 5.49 19.99 7.41
C ARG A 221 6.97 20.26 7.65
N ARG A 222 7.73 20.51 6.57
CA ARG A 222 9.18 20.78 6.67
C ARG A 222 9.49 22.06 7.45
N LYS A 223 8.60 23.05 7.45
CA LYS A 223 8.76 24.29 8.24
C LYS A 223 8.62 24.06 9.76
N HIS A 224 8.01 22.95 10.17
CA HIS A 224 7.94 22.54 11.58
C HIS A 224 9.23 21.87 12.09
N ARG A 225 10.21 21.59 11.22
CA ARG A 225 11.54 21.13 11.65
C ARG A 225 12.36 22.36 12.06
N LYS A 226 12.28 22.73 13.34
CA LYS A 226 13.35 23.47 14.00
C LYS A 226 14.54 22.55 14.22
#